data_AF-A0A6N9V8B8-F1
#
_entry.id   AF-A0A6N9V8B8-F1
#
_cell.length_a   1.000
_cell.length_b   1.000
_cell.length_c   1.000
_cell.angle_alpha   90.00
_cell.angle_beta   90.00
_cell.angle_gamma   90.00
#
_symmetry.space_group_name_H-M   'P 1'
#
loop_
_entity.id
_entity.type
_entity.pdbx_description
1 polymer ?
#
loop_
_entity_poly.entity_id
_entity_poly.type
_entity_poly.pdbx_seq_one_letter_code
_entity_poly.pdbx_strand_id
1 'polypeptide(L)' 'SSLNRLYKASRALFDSDEEFKTRARRRVVDLQAGDPETLAMWQRFVDESKVYFYSVFNKLDMEIHDADVVGESGY' A
#
# COMPACT_ATOMS: atom_id res chain seq x y z
N SER A 1 10.88 4.05 -8.79
CA SER A 1 9.55 4.67 -8.61
C SER A 1 9.54 5.49 -7.32
N SER A 2 8.73 6.54 -7.28
CA SER A 2 8.44 7.33 -6.07
C SER A 2 8.01 6.42 -4.91
N LEU A 3 7.22 5.39 -5.22
CA LEU A 3 6.70 4.41 -4.26
C LEU A 3 7.81 3.59 -3.56
N ASN A 4 8.82 3.14 -4.31
CA ASN A 4 9.95 2.38 -3.74
C ASN A 4 10.79 3.26 -2.79
N ARG A 5 10.95 4.56 -3.11
CA ARG A 5 11.63 5.50 -2.21
C ARG A 5 10.82 5.73 -0.94
N LEU A 6 9.50 5.92 -1.07
CA LEU A 6 8.59 6.06 0.05
C LEU A 6 8.64 4.82 0.95
N TYR A 7 8.52 3.62 0.38
CA TYR A 7 8.61 2.36 1.13
C TYR A 7 9.91 2.23 1.92
N LYS A 8 11.06 2.49 1.28
CA LYS A 8 12.37 2.43 1.96
C LYS A 8 12.49 3.46 3.09
N ALA A 9 12.01 4.69 2.87
CA ALA A 9 12.01 5.75 3.88
C ALA A 9 11.10 5.39 5.07
N SER A 10 9.87 4.94 4.80
CA SER A 10 8.93 4.47 5.82
C SER A 10 9.48 3.29 6.60
N ARG A 11 10.21 2.37 5.95
CA ARG A 11 10.84 1.23 6.63
C ARG A 11 11.96 1.66 7.57
N ALA A 12 12.85 2.53 7.09
CA ALA A 12 13.93 3.07 7.93
C ALA A 12 13.35 3.78 9.17
N LEU A 13 12.31 4.60 8.98
CA LEU A 13 11.64 5.30 10.07
C LEU A 13 10.95 4.34 11.05
N PHE A 14 10.30 3.28 10.55
CA PHE A 14 9.70 2.24 11.39
C PHE A 14 10.71 1.50 12.26
N ASP A 15 11.92 1.27 11.73
CA ASP A 15 12.97 0.60 12.47
C ASP A 15 13.64 1.54 13.50
N SER A 16 13.68 2.86 13.24
CA SER A 16 14.39 3.84 14.09
C SER A 16 13.53 4.63 15.09
N ASP A 17 12.21 4.75 14.86
CA ASP A 17 11.31 5.59 15.67
C ASP A 17 10.19 4.75 16.30
N GLU A 18 10.23 4.57 17.62
CA GLU A 18 9.27 3.77 18.37
C GLU A 18 7.86 4.38 18.43
N GLU A 19 7.72 5.71 18.36
CA GLU A 19 6.41 6.34 18.27
C GLU A 19 5.80 6.09 16.88
N PHE A 20 6.61 6.23 15.83
CA PHE A 20 6.18 5.91 14.46
C PHE A 20 5.76 4.45 14.36
N LYS A 21 6.54 3.54 14.94
CA LYS A 21 6.25 2.11 14.99
C LYS A 21 4.92 1.82 15.70
N THR A 22 4.66 2.50 16.81
CA THR A 22 3.41 2.38 17.57
C THR A 22 2.21 2.88 16.76
N ARG A 23 2.33 4.06 16.13
CA ARG A 23 1.27 4.61 15.26
C ARG A 23 1.00 3.71 14.05
N ALA A 24 2.04 3.17 13.43
CA ALA A 24 1.93 2.26 12.30
C ALA A 24 1.20 0.96 12.68
N ARG A 25 1.54 0.37 13.84
CA ARG A 25 0.81 -0.82 14.35
C ARG A 25 -0.65 -0.51 14.65
N ARG A 26 -0.95 0.62 15.30
CA ARG A 26 -2.34 1.03 15.58
C ARG A 26 -3.14 1.20 14.28
N ARG A 27 -2.53 1.80 13.26
CA ARG A 27 -3.17 1.98 11.96
C ARG A 27 -3.56 0.65 11.29
N VAL A 28 -2.81 -0.43 11.52
CA VAL A 28 -3.19 -1.77 11.05
C VAL A 28 -4.44 -2.28 11.78
N VAL A 29 -4.55 -2.04 13.08
CA VAL A 29 -5.75 -2.39 13.86
C VAL A 29 -6.95 -1.59 13.36
N ASP A 30 -6.80 -0.28 13.15
CA ASP A 30 -7.87 0.58 12.62
C ASP A 30 -8.33 0.10 11.23
N LEU A 31 -7.39 -0.31 10.38
CA LEU A 31 -7.69 -0.89 9.07
C LEU A 31 -8.49 -2.19 9.19
N GLN A 32 -8.08 -3.11 10.06
CA GLN A 32 -8.79 -4.38 10.30
C GLN A 32 -10.16 -4.18 10.94
N ALA A 33 -10.33 -3.11 11.73
CA ALA A 33 -11.60 -2.73 12.32
C ALA A 33 -12.56 -2.07 11.31
N GLY A 34 -12.09 -1.80 10.08
CA GLY A 34 -12.88 -1.14 9.05
C GLY A 34 -13.09 0.36 9.30
N ASP A 35 -12.16 1.02 9.99
CA ASP A 35 -12.22 2.46 10.22
C ASP A 35 -12.32 3.23 8.88
N PRO A 36 -13.37 4.03 8.64
CA PRO A 36 -13.63 4.64 7.33
C PRO A 36 -12.51 5.57 6.84
N GLU A 37 -11.89 6.33 7.74
CA GLU A 37 -10.82 7.26 7.39
C GLU A 37 -9.56 6.49 6.98
N THR A 38 -9.23 5.45 7.74
CA THR A 38 -8.11 4.56 7.46
C THR A 38 -8.31 3.79 6.15
N LEU A 39 -9.51 3.28 5.89
CA LEU A 39 -9.85 2.62 4.62
C LEU A 39 -9.71 3.58 3.43
N ALA A 40 -10.19 4.81 3.55
CA ALA A 40 -10.08 5.81 2.48
C ALA A 40 -8.61 6.14 2.17
N MET A 41 -7.76 6.24 3.19
CA MET A 41 -6.32 6.48 3.02
C MET A 41 -5.62 5.26 2.40
N TRP A 42 -5.97 4.06 2.85
CA TRP A 42 -5.46 2.80 2.30
C TRP A 42 -5.82 2.64 0.82
N GLN A 43 -7.07 2.91 0.44
CA GLN A 43 -7.51 2.81 -0.96
C GLN A 43 -6.71 3.75 -1.86
N ARG A 44 -6.49 4.99 -1.45
CA ARG A 44 -5.64 5.95 -2.21
C ARG A 44 -4.21 5.43 -2.39
N PHE A 45 -3.65 4.78 -1.37
CA PHE A 45 -2.33 4.18 -1.45
C PHE A 45 -2.29 2.99 -2.42
N VAL A 46 -3.33 2.14 -2.41
CA VAL A 46 -3.48 1.03 -3.36
C VAL A 46 -3.61 1.54 -4.79
N ASP A 47 -4.42 2.57 -5.03
CA ASP A 47 -4.64 3.14 -6.36
C ASP A 47 -3.32 3.68 -6.96
N GLU A 48 -2.53 4.41 -6.17
CA GLU A 48 -1.21 4.89 -6.60
C GLU A 48 -0.23 3.72 -6.85
N SER A 49 -0.32 2.66 -6.05
CA SER A 49 0.50 1.44 -6.22
C SER A 49 0.16 0.71 -7.51
N LYS A 50 -1.13 0.61 -7.84
CA LYS A 50 -1.61 -0.01 -9.10
C LYS A 50 -1.04 0.68 -10.33
N VAL A 51 -1.01 2.01 -10.37
CA VAL A 51 -0.40 2.77 -11.48
C VAL A 51 1.06 2.36 -11.69
N TYR A 52 1.82 2.19 -10.61
CA TYR A 52 3.19 1.70 -10.70
C TYR A 52 3.27 0.26 -11.20
N PHE A 53 2.43 -0.66 -10.68
CA PHE A 53 2.43 -2.06 -11.12
C PHE A 53 2.05 -2.19 -12.59
N TYR A 54 1.05 -1.47 -13.08
CA TYR A 54 0.70 -1.44 -14.51
C TYR A 54 1.86 -0.94 -15.38
N SER A 55 2.62 0.05 -14.91
CA SER A 55 3.82 0.50 -15.64
C SER A 55 4.91 -0.58 -15.75
N VAL A 56 4.95 -1.54 -14.82
CA VAL A 56 5.87 -2.68 -14.84
C VAL A 56 5.31 -3.81 -15.70
N PHE A 57 4.02 -4.16 -15.54
CA PHE A 57 3.36 -5.18 -16.35
C PHE A 57 3.38 -4.83 -17.84
N ASN A 58 3.12 -3.57 -18.20
CA ASN A 58 3.25 -3.10 -19.60
C ASN A 58 4.67 -3.25 -20.15
N LYS A 59 5.71 -3.10 -19.33
CA LYS A 59 7.11 -3.30 -19.78
C LYS A 59 7.48 -4.76 -19.95
N LEU A 60 6.75 -5.66 -19.29
CA LEU A 60 6.93 -7.10 -19.36
C LEU A 60 5.99 -7.75 -20.40
N ASP A 61 5.24 -6.95 -21.16
CA ASP A 61 4.25 -7.40 -22.14
C ASP A 61 3.21 -8.37 -21.54
N MET A 62 2.79 -8.10 -20.31
CA MET A 62 1.77 -8.88 -19.60
C MET A 62 0.38 -8.26 -19.80
N GLU A 63 -0.57 -9.03 -20.32
CA GLU A 63 -2.00 -8.67 -20.35
C GLU A 63 -2.62 -8.84 -18.94
N ILE A 64 -2.43 -7.85 -18.06
CA ILE A 64 -3.13 -7.75 -16.77
C ILE A 64 -4.01 -6.50 -16.78
N HIS A 65 -5.30 -6.68 -16.49
CA HIS A 65 -6.31 -5.63 -16.44
C HIS A 65 -6.81 -5.43 -15.00
N ASP A 66 -7.52 -4.32 -14.71
CA ASP A 66 -8.06 -4.05 -13.36
C ASP A 66 -8.99 -5.14 -12.82
N ALA A 67 -9.68 -5.87 -13.71
CA ALA A 67 -10.50 -7.02 -13.36
C ALA A 67 -9.69 -8.21 -12.78
N ASP A 68 -8.38 -8.25 -13.06
CA ASP A 68 -7.49 -9.32 -12.61
C ASP A 68 -6.82 -9.00 -11.27
N VAL A 69 -6.93 -7.75 -10.78
CA VAL A 69 -6.30 -7.30 -9.53
C VAL A 69 -7.23 -7.55 -8.34
N VAL A 70 -7.20 -8.77 -7.84
CA VAL A 70 -7.82 -9.15 -6.56
C VAL A 70 -6.77 -9.01 -5.45
N GLY A 71 -6.93 -8.03 -4.57
CA GLY A 71 -6.09 -7.90 -3.38
C GLY A 71 -6.42 -8.98 -2.33
N GLU A 72 -5.48 -9.28 -1.45
CA GLU A 72 -5.70 -10.22 -0.32
C GLU A 72 -6.86 -9.81 0.60
N SER A 73 -7.29 -8.54 0.56
CA SER A 73 -8.47 -8.02 1.27
C SER A 73 -9.82 -8.48 0.69
N GLY A 74 -9.82 -9.29 -0.38
CA GLY A 74 -11.02 -9.91 -0.95
C GLY A 74 -11.39 -11.27 -0.33
N TYR A 75 -10.57 -11.77 0.60
CA TYR A 75 -10.79 -13.03 1.34
C TYR A 75 -11.15 -12.78 2.81
#